data_AF-A0A661LZ86-F1
#
_entry.id   AF-A0A661LZ86-F1
#
_cell.length_a   1.000
_cell.length_b   1.000
_cell.length_c   1.000
_cell.angle_alpha   90.00
_cell.angle_beta   90.00
_cell.angle_gamma   90.00
#
_symmetry.space_group_name_H-M   'P 1'
#
loop_
_entity.id
_entity.type
_entity.pdbx_description
1 polymer ?
#
loop_
_entity_poly.entity_id
_entity_poly.type
_entity_poly.pdbx_seq_one_letter_code
_entity_poly.pdbx_strand_id
1 'polypeptide(L)'
;AEKLGIRENLVWEELRAGRRGPAPTGGKFQDAVGTPLRGQRAGLDGIHLLNLLIHYPDAAGPLMESDWKVLVSEDWIVRVVEIFFERYARDGAFAPESLLEQLEEEDCRKRLREALLLPPFYSVELAQEAAADFQKKIRKTKLARAYREARARGDMEGMNQLLKQMSHGPQGPFGEP
;
A
#
# COMPACT_ATOMS: atom_id res chain seq x y z
N ALA A 1 -40.05 -14.95 21.87
CA ALA A 1 -38.92 -14.41 22.67
C ALA A 1 -37.75 -15.34 22.39
N GLU A 2 -36.61 -14.93 21.88
CA GLU A 2 -35.75 -13.82 22.31
C GLU A 2 -35.05 -13.12 21.13
N LYS A 3 -34.65 -11.87 21.37
CA LYS A 3 -34.00 -10.94 20.44
C LYS A 3 -32.48 -11.12 20.52
N LEU A 4 -31.80 -11.35 19.39
CA LEU A 4 -30.39 -11.00 19.24
C LEU A 4 -30.23 -10.20 17.95
N GLY A 5 -30.48 -8.90 18.07
CA GLY A 5 -30.13 -7.92 17.06
C GLY A 5 -28.62 -7.78 17.00
N ILE A 6 -28.00 -8.44 16.02
CA ILE A 6 -26.62 -8.17 15.66
C ILE A 6 -26.62 -6.84 14.90
N ARG A 7 -26.12 -5.83 15.60
CA ARG A 7 -25.91 -4.46 15.15
C ARG A 7 -24.88 -4.43 14.00
N GLU A 8 -25.33 -4.19 12.77
CA GLU A 8 -24.52 -3.99 11.54
C GLU A 8 -23.62 -2.73 11.55
N ASN A 9 -23.29 -2.19 12.73
CA ASN A 9 -22.49 -0.98 12.91
C ASN A 9 -20.98 -1.28 13.13
N LEU A 10 -20.57 -2.55 13.25
CA LEU A 10 -19.18 -2.86 13.63
C LEU A 10 -18.16 -2.74 12.47
N VAL A 11 -18.62 -2.61 11.21
CA VAL A 11 -17.70 -2.42 10.06
C VAL A 11 -17.35 -0.94 9.84
N TRP A 12 -18.02 -0.01 10.56
CA TRP A 12 -17.87 1.44 10.34
C TRP A 12 -17.29 2.23 11.53
N GLU A 13 -17.14 1.63 12.71
CA GLU A 13 -16.59 2.32 13.89
C GLU A 13 -15.07 2.56 13.79
N GLU A 14 -14.34 1.71 13.06
CA GLU A 14 -12.88 1.84 12.87
C GLU A 14 -12.47 3.04 11.98
N LEU A 15 -13.40 3.62 11.22
CA LEU A 15 -13.12 4.80 10.37
C LEU A 15 -13.42 6.15 11.06
N ARG A 16 -14.01 6.14 12.25
CA ARG A 16 -14.46 7.37 12.94
C ARG A 16 -13.64 7.76 14.17
N ALA A 17 -12.84 6.84 14.73
CA ALA A 17 -12.08 7.08 15.96
C ALA A 17 -10.82 7.96 15.78
N GLY A 18 -10.42 8.31 14.55
CA GLY A 18 -9.18 9.06 14.26
C GLY A 18 -9.17 10.55 14.62
N ARG A 19 -10.07 11.07 15.47
CA ARG A 19 -10.04 12.47 15.89
C ARG A 19 -10.34 12.65 17.39
N ARG A 20 -9.29 12.60 18.22
CA ARG A 20 -9.02 13.47 19.39
C ARG A 20 -7.73 13.02 20.12
N GLY A 21 -6.80 13.95 20.37
CA GLY A 21 -5.46 13.73 20.98
C GLY A 21 -5.50 13.44 22.50
N PRO A 22 -4.42 13.63 23.30
CA PRO A 22 -3.13 14.31 23.06
C PRO A 22 -1.88 13.40 23.22
N ALA A 23 -0.69 13.96 22.92
CA ALA A 23 0.61 13.28 23.01
C ALA A 23 1.00 12.86 24.45
N PRO A 24 1.80 11.79 24.58
CA PRO A 24 2.88 11.78 25.57
C PRO A 24 4.24 11.39 24.98
N THR A 25 5.21 12.13 25.48
CA THR A 25 6.66 11.95 25.50
C THR A 25 7.17 10.53 25.75
N GLY A 26 8.33 10.23 25.17
CA GLY A 26 9.29 9.26 25.72
C GLY A 26 9.53 8.06 24.81
N GLY A 27 10.78 7.90 24.39
CA GLY A 27 11.17 6.96 23.34
C GLY A 27 11.08 5.48 23.71
N LYS A 28 11.03 4.66 22.65
CA LYS A 28 11.82 3.45 22.41
C LYS A 28 11.38 2.87 21.06
N PHE A 29 12.20 3.11 20.03
CA PHE A 29 11.99 2.62 18.66
C PHE A 29 12.65 1.25 18.51
N GLN A 30 12.24 0.29 19.34
CA GLN A 30 12.66 -1.12 19.23
C GLN A 30 11.49 -1.94 19.78
N ASP A 31 10.50 -2.22 18.93
CA ASP A 31 9.51 -3.31 19.08
C ASP A 31 8.42 -3.18 17.99
N ALA A 32 8.83 -3.21 16.72
CA ALA A 32 7.89 -3.28 15.60
C ALA A 32 8.41 -4.23 14.51
N VAL A 33 8.81 -5.44 14.90
CA VAL A 33 8.91 -6.58 14.00
C VAL A 33 7.68 -7.44 14.28
N GLY A 34 6.72 -7.40 13.36
CA GLY A 34 5.53 -8.23 13.42
C GLY A 34 4.25 -7.41 13.40
N THR A 35 3.52 -7.52 12.29
CA THR A 35 2.23 -6.87 11.99
C THR A 35 2.37 -5.44 11.50
N PRO A 36 2.27 -5.18 10.19
CA PRO A 36 2.05 -3.82 9.78
C PRO A 36 0.66 -3.41 10.34
N LEU A 37 0.55 -2.27 10.99
CA LEU A 37 -0.69 -1.76 11.60
C LEU A 37 -1.59 -1.15 10.52
N ARG A 38 -2.70 -1.81 10.20
CA ARG A 38 -3.55 -1.59 9.00
C ARG A 38 -4.29 -0.24 8.90
N GLY A 39 -3.95 0.76 9.73
CA GLY A 39 -4.77 1.97 9.91
C GLY A 39 -4.10 3.34 9.71
N GLN A 40 -2.77 3.44 9.60
CA GLN A 40 -2.06 4.75 9.49
C GLN A 40 -0.94 4.73 8.43
N ARG A 41 -1.24 4.29 7.20
CA ARG A 41 -0.19 3.82 6.27
C ARG A 41 0.05 4.60 4.99
N ALA A 42 -0.76 5.60 4.63
CA ALA A 42 -0.72 6.17 3.27
C ALA A 42 0.63 6.81 2.87
N GLY A 43 1.45 7.26 3.84
CA GLY A 43 2.83 7.70 3.58
C GLY A 43 3.90 6.62 3.84
N LEU A 44 3.63 5.67 4.74
CA LEU A 44 4.53 4.54 4.98
C LEU A 44 4.55 3.59 3.79
N ASP A 45 3.43 3.40 3.10
CA ASP A 45 3.35 2.51 1.94
C ASP A 45 4.32 2.91 0.83
N GLY A 46 4.50 4.21 0.59
CA GLY A 46 5.48 4.72 -0.35
C GLY A 46 6.93 4.40 0.06
N ILE A 47 7.27 4.60 1.33
CA ILE A 47 8.61 4.28 1.84
C ILE A 47 8.87 2.77 1.81
N HIS A 48 7.89 1.96 2.19
CA HIS A 48 7.99 0.50 2.13
C HIS A 48 8.12 -0.02 0.69
N LEU A 49 7.41 0.60 -0.27
CA LEU A 49 7.53 0.29 -1.69
C LEU A 49 8.94 0.65 -2.19
N LEU A 50 9.41 1.86 -1.88
CA LEU A 50 10.74 2.30 -2.29
C LEU A 50 11.84 1.41 -1.69
N ASN A 51 11.75 1.08 -0.40
CA ASN A 51 12.70 0.19 0.27
C ASN A 51 12.71 -1.21 -0.38
N LEU A 52 11.54 -1.75 -0.72
CA LEU A 52 11.42 -3.02 -1.43
C LEU A 52 12.12 -2.98 -2.80
N LEU A 53 11.91 -1.92 -3.58
CA LEU A 53 12.50 -1.78 -4.91
C LEU A 53 14.01 -1.59 -4.88
N ILE A 54 14.52 -0.84 -3.89
CA ILE A 54 15.97 -0.63 -3.70
C ILE A 54 16.66 -1.95 -3.37
N HIS A 55 16.16 -2.70 -2.40
CA HIS A 55 16.87 -3.88 -1.88
C HIS A 55 16.55 -5.16 -2.64
N TYR A 56 15.39 -5.22 -3.29
CA TYR A 56 14.89 -6.42 -3.97
C TYR A 56 14.31 -6.07 -5.36
N PRO A 57 15.16 -5.63 -6.30
CA PRO A 57 14.71 -5.24 -7.65
C PRO A 57 14.04 -6.39 -8.41
N ASP A 58 14.32 -7.65 -8.08
CA ASP A 58 13.65 -8.82 -8.67
C ASP A 58 12.15 -8.89 -8.33
N ALA A 59 11.72 -8.19 -7.28
CA ALA A 59 10.30 -8.07 -6.92
C ALA A 59 9.58 -6.94 -7.69
N ALA A 60 10.31 -6.17 -8.51
CA ALA A 60 9.77 -4.99 -9.19
C ALA A 60 8.81 -5.31 -10.34
N GLY A 61 9.02 -6.42 -11.06
CA GLY A 61 8.25 -6.76 -12.26
C GLY A 61 6.72 -6.73 -12.05
N PRO A 62 6.17 -7.51 -11.10
CA PRO A 62 4.74 -7.52 -10.82
C PRO A 62 4.19 -6.17 -10.32
N LEU A 63 5.03 -5.36 -9.66
CA LEU A 63 4.66 -4.04 -9.14
C LEU A 63 4.60 -2.99 -10.26
N MET A 64 5.49 -3.09 -11.24
CA MET A 64 5.54 -2.22 -12.42
C MET A 64 4.26 -2.31 -13.26
N GLU A 65 3.70 -3.52 -13.38
CA GLU A 65 2.43 -3.76 -14.09
C GLU A 65 1.18 -3.30 -13.32
N SER A 66 1.36 -2.91 -12.05
CA SER A 66 0.28 -2.50 -11.16
C SER A 66 0.14 -0.99 -11.09
N ASP A 67 -1.04 -0.52 -10.69
CA ASP A 67 -1.32 0.91 -10.48
C ASP A 67 -0.82 1.38 -9.10
N TRP A 68 0.48 1.22 -8.84
CA TRP A 68 1.12 1.45 -7.54
C TRP A 68 0.99 2.89 -7.03
N LYS A 69 0.79 3.86 -7.93
CA LYS A 69 0.60 5.28 -7.59
C LYS A 69 -0.59 5.51 -6.66
N VAL A 70 -1.58 4.60 -6.63
CA VAL A 70 -2.71 4.70 -5.68
C VAL A 70 -2.33 4.51 -4.21
N LEU A 71 -1.11 4.03 -3.93
CA LEU A 71 -0.61 3.79 -2.57
C LEU A 71 0.41 4.82 -2.11
N VAL A 72 0.89 5.68 -3.00
CA VAL A 72 1.96 6.65 -2.70
C VAL A 72 1.35 8.03 -2.56
N SER A 73 1.62 8.70 -1.44
CA SER A 73 1.11 10.04 -1.17
C SER A 73 2.13 11.14 -1.51
N GLU A 74 3.42 10.81 -1.45
CA GLU A 74 4.52 11.75 -1.57
C GLU A 74 5.06 11.83 -3.01
N ASP A 75 5.00 13.02 -3.60
CA ASP A 75 5.44 13.28 -4.99
C ASP A 75 6.89 12.87 -5.27
N TRP A 76 7.79 13.05 -4.29
CA TRP A 76 9.19 12.66 -4.44
C TRP A 76 9.36 11.14 -4.57
N ILE A 77 8.53 10.35 -3.87
CA ILE A 77 8.55 8.88 -3.98
C ILE A 77 8.01 8.48 -5.34
N VAL A 78 6.91 9.11 -5.79
CA VAL A 78 6.35 8.86 -7.12
C VAL A 78 7.41 9.06 -8.20
N ARG A 79 8.12 10.19 -8.18
CA ARG A 79 9.18 10.49 -9.15
C ARG A 79 10.31 9.46 -9.12
N VAL A 80 10.81 9.10 -7.93
CA VAL A 80 11.89 8.11 -7.80
C VAL A 80 11.45 6.74 -8.32
N VAL A 81 10.24 6.31 -7.99
CA VAL A 81 9.71 5.00 -8.40
C VAL A 81 9.39 4.97 -9.90
N GLU A 82 8.94 6.08 -10.49
CA GLU A 82 8.79 6.22 -11.95
C GLU A 82 10.12 6.01 -12.67
N ILE A 83 11.16 6.75 -12.27
CA ILE A 83 12.50 6.62 -12.84
C ILE A 83 13.05 5.20 -12.63
N PHE A 84 12.83 4.63 -11.44
CA PHE A 84 13.19 3.24 -11.15
C PHE A 84 12.57 2.29 -12.18
N PHE A 85 11.26 2.35 -12.39
CA PHE A 85 10.57 1.44 -13.30
C PHE A 85 10.91 1.69 -14.78
N GLU A 86 11.05 2.96 -15.19
CA GLU A 86 11.49 3.31 -16.55
C GLU A 86 12.88 2.74 -16.87
N ARG A 87 13.78 2.76 -15.89
CA ARG A 87 15.11 2.17 -16.02
C ARG A 87 15.06 0.65 -15.95
N TYR A 88 14.30 0.10 -15.01
CA TYR A 88 14.15 -1.35 -14.85
C TYR A 88 13.59 -2.02 -16.10
N ALA A 89 12.61 -1.38 -16.76
CA ALA A 89 12.04 -1.87 -18.00
C ALA A 89 13.05 -1.92 -19.16
N ARG A 90 14.08 -1.08 -19.12
CA ARG A 90 15.10 -0.96 -20.17
C ARG A 90 16.31 -1.87 -19.93
N ASP A 91 16.81 -1.84 -18.69
CA ASP A 91 18.11 -2.40 -18.33
C ASP A 91 17.97 -3.67 -17.47
N GLY A 92 16.76 -4.00 -17.00
CA GLY A 92 16.55 -5.02 -15.97
C GLY A 92 17.03 -4.57 -14.59
N ALA A 93 17.60 -5.47 -13.81
CA ALA A 93 18.16 -5.13 -12.50
C ALA A 93 19.39 -4.21 -12.64
N PHE A 94 19.44 -3.15 -11.82
CA PHE A 94 20.55 -2.19 -11.81
C PHE A 94 20.86 -1.75 -10.37
N ALA A 95 22.01 -1.10 -10.17
CA ALA A 95 22.42 -0.57 -8.88
C ALA A 95 21.55 0.65 -8.48
N PRO A 96 20.77 0.59 -7.39
CA PRO A 96 19.83 1.66 -7.01
C PRO A 96 20.47 3.04 -6.81
N GLU A 97 21.74 3.10 -6.42
CA GLU A 97 22.51 4.34 -6.23
C GLU A 97 22.59 5.16 -7.51
N SER A 98 22.62 4.49 -8.66
CA SER A 98 22.71 5.16 -9.95
C SER A 98 21.42 5.91 -10.35
N LEU A 99 20.33 5.79 -9.58
CA LEU A 99 19.15 6.67 -9.72
C LEU A 99 19.45 8.10 -9.27
N LEU A 100 20.45 8.31 -8.40
CA LEU A 100 20.83 9.65 -7.95
C LEU A 100 21.29 10.55 -9.10
N GLU A 101 21.88 9.97 -10.16
CA GLU A 101 22.35 10.70 -11.33
C GLU A 101 21.21 11.16 -12.25
N GLN A 102 20.04 10.53 -12.15
CA GLN A 102 18.87 10.80 -13.00
C GLN A 102 17.88 11.77 -12.35
N LEU A 103 18.02 12.03 -11.04
CA LEU A 103 17.20 12.98 -10.32
C LEU A 103 17.74 14.40 -10.47
N GLU A 104 17.00 15.26 -11.16
CA GLU A 104 17.38 16.66 -11.36
C GLU A 104 17.34 17.46 -10.04
N GLU A 105 16.31 17.22 -9.22
CA GLU A 105 16.06 17.96 -7.98
C GLU A 105 16.95 17.49 -6.82
N GLU A 106 17.71 18.41 -6.21
CA GLU A 106 18.60 18.08 -5.09
C GLU A 106 17.85 17.56 -3.86
N ASP A 107 16.64 18.07 -3.59
CA ASP A 107 15.81 17.59 -2.48
C ASP A 107 15.39 16.13 -2.67
N CYS A 108 15.05 15.73 -3.90
CA CYS A 108 14.76 14.33 -4.22
C CYS A 108 16.02 13.46 -4.09
N ARG A 109 17.17 13.94 -4.57
CA ARG A 109 18.46 13.25 -4.40
C ARG A 109 18.81 13.03 -2.93
N LYS A 110 18.66 14.05 -2.09
CA LYS A 110 18.90 13.95 -0.65
C LYS A 110 18.01 12.90 0.01
N ARG A 111 16.71 12.91 -0.28
CA ARG A 111 15.77 11.92 0.27
C ARG A 111 16.06 10.50 -0.22
N LEU A 112 16.48 10.33 -1.48
CA LEU A 112 16.91 9.04 -1.98
C LEU A 112 18.20 8.56 -1.26
N ARG A 113 19.19 9.43 -1.02
CA ARG A 113 20.38 9.07 -0.23
C ARG A 113 19.97 8.57 1.16
N GLU A 114 19.04 9.25 1.82
CA GLU A 114 18.50 8.80 3.12
C GLU A 114 17.82 7.43 3.02
N ALA A 115 17.02 7.20 1.98
CA ALA A 115 16.34 5.91 1.75
C ALA A 115 17.32 4.76 1.46
N LEU A 116 18.41 5.02 0.72
CA LEU A 116 19.47 4.03 0.44
C LEU A 116 20.22 3.59 1.71
N LEU A 117 20.28 4.45 2.73
CA LEU A 117 20.88 4.12 4.02
C LEU A 117 19.97 3.29 4.93
N LEU A 118 18.67 3.19 4.60
CA LEU A 118 17.76 2.37 5.38
C LEU A 118 18.05 0.89 5.14
N PRO A 119 18.10 0.06 6.20
CA PRO A 119 18.22 -1.38 6.03
C PRO A 119 17.00 -1.94 5.29
N PRO A 120 17.13 -3.12 4.65
CA PRO A 120 15.98 -3.79 4.05
C PRO A 120 14.93 -4.10 5.13
N PHE A 121 13.67 -3.80 4.83
CA PHE A 121 12.54 -4.05 5.73
C PHE A 121 12.04 -5.50 5.67
N TYR A 122 12.44 -6.22 4.62
CA TYR A 122 12.05 -7.58 4.35
C TYR A 122 13.30 -8.45 4.30
N SER A 123 13.15 -9.76 4.52
CA SER A 123 14.19 -10.71 4.13
C SER A 123 14.06 -11.01 2.63
N VAL A 124 15.07 -11.69 2.07
CA VAL A 124 15.06 -12.12 0.66
C VAL A 124 13.83 -12.99 0.38
N GLU A 125 13.49 -13.89 1.31
CA GLU A 125 12.38 -14.84 1.18
C GLU A 125 11.02 -14.13 1.21
N LEU A 126 10.90 -13.06 2.01
CA LEU A 126 9.64 -12.33 2.20
C LEU A 126 9.43 -11.21 1.18
N ALA A 127 10.45 -10.83 0.41
CA ALA A 127 10.36 -9.74 -0.56
C ALA A 127 9.28 -9.98 -1.63
N GLN A 128 9.18 -11.21 -2.14
CA GLN A 128 8.17 -11.59 -3.14
C GLN A 128 6.75 -11.61 -2.54
N GLU A 129 6.61 -12.05 -1.28
CA GLU A 129 5.34 -11.99 -0.56
C GLU A 129 4.92 -10.53 -0.32
N ALA A 130 5.86 -9.66 0.04
CA ALA A 130 5.62 -8.23 0.22
C ALA A 130 5.13 -7.57 -1.09
N ALA A 131 5.75 -7.91 -2.24
CA ALA A 131 5.28 -7.44 -3.54
C ALA A 131 3.84 -7.90 -3.83
N ALA A 132 3.53 -9.17 -3.59
CA ALA A 132 2.17 -9.70 -3.74
C ALA A 132 1.17 -8.99 -2.82
N ASP A 133 1.57 -8.65 -1.59
CA ASP A 133 0.74 -7.91 -0.65
C ASP A 133 0.50 -6.46 -1.08
N PHE A 134 1.50 -5.80 -1.67
CA PHE A 134 1.31 -4.51 -2.34
C PHE A 134 0.27 -4.61 -3.46
N GLN A 135 0.36 -5.62 -4.34
CA GLN A 135 -0.63 -5.82 -5.41
C GLN A 135 -2.05 -6.03 -4.86
N LYS A 136 -2.20 -6.88 -3.83
CA LYS A 136 -3.50 -7.07 -3.14
C LYS A 136 -4.01 -5.74 -2.58
N LYS A 137 -3.13 -4.91 -2.03
CA LYS A 137 -3.48 -3.60 -1.49
C LYS A 137 -3.91 -2.63 -2.57
N ILE A 138 -3.17 -2.53 -3.69
CA ILE A 138 -3.52 -1.74 -4.87
C ILE A 138 -4.93 -2.12 -5.34
N ARG A 139 -5.20 -3.41 -5.53
CA ARG A 139 -6.52 -3.91 -5.94
C ARG A 139 -7.63 -3.48 -4.99
N LYS A 140 -7.42 -3.63 -3.68
CA LYS A 140 -8.40 -3.21 -2.66
C LYS A 140 -8.66 -1.70 -2.71
N THR A 141 -7.61 -0.90 -2.83
CA THR A 141 -7.74 0.57 -2.94
C THR A 141 -8.52 0.97 -4.18
N LYS A 142 -8.27 0.34 -5.32
CA LYS A 142 -9.02 0.58 -6.57
C LYS A 142 -10.49 0.21 -6.44
N LEU A 143 -10.80 -0.97 -5.90
CA LEU A 143 -12.18 -1.41 -5.68
C LEU A 143 -12.93 -0.46 -4.73
N ALA A 144 -12.29 -0.05 -3.62
CA ALA A 144 -12.89 0.88 -2.67
C ALA A 144 -13.14 2.27 -3.29
N ARG A 145 -12.25 2.73 -4.18
CA ARG A 145 -12.46 3.96 -4.95
C ARG A 145 -13.64 3.81 -5.92
N ALA A 146 -13.65 2.76 -6.74
CA ALA A 146 -14.73 2.50 -7.69
C ALA A 146 -16.10 2.39 -6.99
N TYR A 147 -16.15 1.78 -5.81
CA TYR A 147 -17.38 1.67 -5.02
C TYR A 147 -17.88 3.03 -4.55
N ARG A 148 -16.98 3.89 -4.05
CA ARG A 148 -17.35 5.27 -3.67
C ARG A 148 -17.87 6.07 -4.85
N GLU A 149 -17.28 5.89 -6.03
CA GLU A 149 -17.72 6.55 -7.26
C GLU A 149 -19.09 6.03 -7.74
N ALA A 150 -19.33 4.71 -7.71
CA ALA A 150 -20.64 4.13 -8.03
C ALA A 150 -21.73 4.61 -7.05
N ARG A 151 -21.41 4.66 -5.75
CA ARG A 151 -22.30 5.20 -4.72
C ARG A 151 -22.66 6.67 -4.97
N ALA A 152 -21.69 7.49 -5.35
CA ALA A 152 -21.92 8.90 -5.65
C ALA A 152 -22.84 9.10 -6.87
N ARG A 153 -22.83 8.16 -7.82
CA ARG A 153 -23.69 8.18 -9.02
C ARG A 153 -25.05 7.49 -8.83
N GLY A 154 -25.31 6.88 -7.66
CA GLY A 154 -26.53 6.11 -7.42
C GLY A 154 -26.60 4.78 -8.19
N ASP A 155 -25.46 4.27 -8.66
CA ASP A 155 -25.37 3.04 -9.46
C ASP A 155 -25.41 1.80 -8.55
N MET A 156 -26.63 1.37 -8.22
CA MET A 156 -26.88 0.22 -7.32
C MET A 156 -26.39 -1.11 -7.90
N GLU A 157 -26.45 -1.28 -9.21
CA GLU A 157 -25.98 -2.50 -9.87
C GLU A 157 -24.44 -2.58 -9.85
N GLY A 158 -23.76 -1.46 -10.18
CA GLY A 158 -22.30 -1.35 -10.09
C GLY A 158 -21.79 -1.55 -8.67
N MET A 159 -22.49 -1.03 -7.64
CA MET A 159 -22.13 -1.28 -6.25
C MET A 159 -22.21 -2.77 -5.87
N ASN A 160 -23.27 -3.48 -6.27
CA ASN A 160 -23.43 -4.91 -5.98
C ASN A 160 -22.36 -5.77 -6.67
N GLN A 161 -21.99 -5.46 -7.91
CA GLN A 161 -20.91 -6.15 -8.61
C GLN A 161 -19.56 -5.94 -7.91
N LEU A 162 -19.26 -4.71 -7.47
CA LEU A 162 -18.04 -4.40 -6.74
C LEU A 162 -17.98 -5.07 -5.37
N LEU A 163 -19.11 -5.19 -4.64
CA LEU A 163 -19.17 -5.92 -3.38
C LEU A 163 -18.86 -7.42 -3.57
N LYS A 164 -19.38 -8.05 -4.64
CA LYS A 164 -19.02 -9.43 -4.98
C LYS A 164 -17.52 -9.57 -5.23
N GLN A 165 -16.91 -8.63 -5.96
CA GLN A 165 -15.46 -8.65 -6.21
C GLN A 165 -14.62 -8.45 -4.94
N MET A 166 -15.13 -7.70 -3.95
CA MET A 166 -14.48 -7.55 -2.64
C MET A 166 -14.67 -8.76 -1.73
N SER A 167 -15.83 -9.44 -1.80
CA SER A 167 -16.14 -10.62 -0.98
C SER A 167 -15.46 -11.90 -1.47
N HIS A 168 -15.16 -12.02 -2.77
CA HIS A 168 -14.49 -13.20 -3.36
C HIS A 168 -12.94 -13.16 -3.26
N GLY A 169 -12.35 -12.39 -2.34
CA GLY A 169 -11.01 -12.69 -1.80
C GLY A 169 -11.11 -13.89 -0.85
N PRO A 170 -10.07 -14.75 -0.70
CA PRO A 170 -10.21 -16.19 -0.53
C PRO A 170 -10.99 -16.57 0.74
N GLN A 171 -12.31 -16.59 0.66
CA GLN A 171 -13.26 -17.54 1.25
C GLN A 171 -14.54 -17.43 0.42
N GLY A 172 -14.92 -18.55 -0.19
CA GLY A 172 -16.12 -18.71 -1.00
C GLY A 172 -17.42 -18.70 -0.17
N PRO A 173 -18.53 -19.03 -0.82
CA PRO A 173 -19.73 -18.21 -0.86
C PRO A 173 -20.75 -18.54 0.24
N PHE A 174 -21.68 -17.60 0.42
CA PHE A 174 -22.94 -17.80 1.11
C PHE A 174 -23.58 -19.15 0.74
N GLY A 175 -23.64 -20.06 1.73
CA GLY A 175 -24.56 -21.17 1.73
C GLY A 175 -25.90 -20.70 2.30
N GLU A 176 -26.87 -20.48 1.43
CA GLU A 176 -28.30 -20.65 1.74
C GLU A 176 -28.65 -22.13 1.48
N PRO A 177 -29.73 -22.68 2.08
CA PRO A 177 -31.11 -22.27 1.79
C PRO A 177 -31.82 -21.50 2.92
#